data_AF-A0A9E6UZ94-F1
#
_entry.id   AF-A0A9E6UZ94-F1
#
_cell.length_a   1.000
_cell.length_b   1.000
_cell.length_c   1.000
_cell.angle_alpha   90.00
_cell.angle_beta   90.00
_cell.angle_gamma   90.00
#
_symmetry.space_group_name_H-M   'P 1'
#
loop_
_entity.id
_entity.type
_entity.pdbx_description
1 polymer ?
#
loop_
_entity_poly.entity_id
_entity_poly.type
_entity_poly.pdbx_seq_one_letter_code
_entity_poly.pdbx_strand_id
1 'polypeptide(L)'
;MRLKRWESPRKQGRNDKGRGGSARQRQLKKQRQVLRNKLKEQQKPENNQKDQQNHKPREGIQTFPIFLAISPANAENCGFLTVS
;
A
#
# COMPACT_ATOMS: atom_id res chain seq x y z
N MET A 1 -15.90 -1.84 36.53
CA MET A 1 -16.73 -1.68 35.31
C MET A 1 -16.52 -2.87 34.39
N ARG A 2 -17.59 -3.52 33.91
CA ARG A 2 -17.49 -4.63 32.94
C ARG A 2 -17.56 -4.05 31.52
N LEU A 3 -16.57 -4.36 30.68
CA LEU A 3 -16.55 -3.94 29.27
C LEU A 3 -17.72 -4.54 28.50
N LYS A 4 -18.31 -3.76 27.58
CA LYS A 4 -19.39 -4.25 26.73
C LYS A 4 -18.86 -5.37 25.81
N ARG A 5 -19.74 -6.31 25.44
CA ARG A 5 -19.37 -7.47 24.61
C ARG A 5 -18.75 -7.09 23.26
N TRP A 6 -19.10 -5.94 22.71
CA TRP A 6 -18.54 -5.39 21.47
C TRP A 6 -17.23 -4.62 21.66
N GLU A 7 -16.88 -4.33 22.91
CA GLU A 7 -15.77 -3.50 23.36
C GLU A 7 -14.58 -4.35 23.82
N SER A 8 -14.79 -5.67 23.99
CA SER A 8 -13.69 -6.61 24.20
C SER A 8 -12.72 -6.52 23.01
N PRO A 9 -11.40 -6.32 23.25
CA PRO A 9 -10.40 -6.27 22.19
C PRO A 9 -10.59 -7.45 21.25
N ARG A 10 -11.05 -7.16 20.03
CA ARG A 10 -11.25 -8.18 19.00
C ARG A 10 -9.91 -8.88 18.82
N LYS A 11 -9.87 -10.19 19.09
CA LYS A 11 -8.62 -10.98 18.97
C LYS A 11 -8.00 -10.72 17.59
N GLN A 12 -6.73 -10.30 17.60
CA GLN A 12 -5.94 -10.18 16.39
C GLN A 12 -5.80 -11.59 15.77
N GLY A 13 -5.95 -11.70 14.45
CA GLY A 13 -5.75 -12.96 13.72
C GLY A 13 -6.96 -13.53 12.97
N ARG A 14 -8.07 -12.77 12.85
CA ARG A 14 -9.24 -13.18 12.04
C ARG A 14 -8.98 -13.21 10.53
N ASN A 15 -7.88 -12.61 10.06
CA ASN A 15 -7.52 -12.47 8.64
C ASN A 15 -6.13 -13.07 8.32
N ASP A 16 -5.57 -13.92 9.17
CA ASP A 16 -4.28 -14.57 8.88
C ASP A 16 -4.45 -15.81 8.01
N LYS A 17 -5.63 -16.43 8.07
CA LYS A 17 -6.01 -17.61 7.28
C LYS A 17 -7.01 -17.17 6.21
N GLY A 18 -6.58 -17.23 4.94
CA GLY A 18 -7.40 -16.87 3.78
C GLY A 18 -6.62 -16.13 2.69
N ARG A 19 -7.32 -15.75 1.62
CA ARG A 19 -6.72 -15.06 0.46
C ARG A 19 -6.15 -13.68 0.82
N GLY A 20 -6.80 -12.95 1.74
CA GLY A 20 -6.33 -11.66 2.24
C GLY A 20 -5.07 -11.76 3.10
N GLY A 21 -5.06 -12.68 4.07
CA GLY A 21 -3.90 -12.93 4.92
C GLY A 21 -2.67 -13.42 4.16
N SER A 22 -2.86 -14.41 3.28
CA SER A 22 -1.77 -14.93 2.45
C SER A 22 -1.20 -13.88 1.49
N ALA A 23 -2.04 -13.03 0.89
CA ALA A 23 -1.58 -11.90 0.06
C ALA A 23 -0.73 -10.90 0.87
N ARG A 24 -1.18 -10.56 2.09
CA ARG A 24 -0.43 -9.67 3.00
C ARG A 24 0.91 -10.28 3.43
N GLN A 25 0.95 -11.57 3.74
CA GLN A 25 2.20 -12.28 4.06
C GLN A 25 3.18 -12.28 2.88
N ARG A 26 2.68 -12.47 1.64
CA ARG A 26 3.49 -12.38 0.42
C ARG A 26 4.10 -10.99 0.22
N GLN A 27 3.31 -9.93 0.45
CA GLN A 27 3.83 -8.56 0.41
C GLN A 27 4.95 -8.33 1.43
N LEU A 28 4.74 -8.74 2.69
CA LEU A 28 5.75 -8.62 3.74
C LEU A 28 7.03 -9.41 3.41
N LYS A 29 6.89 -10.62 2.87
CA LYS A 29 8.03 -11.43 2.41
C LYS A 29 8.81 -10.73 1.29
N LYS A 30 8.10 -10.13 0.33
CA LYS A 30 8.73 -9.37 -0.78
C LYS A 30 9.51 -8.17 -0.25
N GLN A 31 8.92 -7.39 0.66
CA GLN A 31 9.59 -6.24 1.27
C GLN A 31 10.87 -6.66 2.00
N ARG A 32 10.80 -7.73 2.82
CA ARG A 32 11.97 -8.27 3.53
C ARG A 32 13.06 -8.77 2.57
N GLN A 33 12.69 -9.44 1.48
CA GLN A 33 13.65 -9.93 0.49
C GLN A 33 14.39 -8.79 -0.19
N VAL A 34 13.68 -7.71 -0.56
CA VAL A 34 14.30 -6.51 -1.13
C VAL A 34 15.30 -5.90 -0.16
N LEU A 35 14.93 -5.76 1.12
CA LEU A 35 15.82 -5.24 2.15
C LEU A 35 17.07 -6.11 2.30
N ARG A 36 16.91 -7.44 2.33
CA ARG A 36 18.04 -8.38 2.43
C ARG A 36 18.99 -8.27 1.24
N ASN A 37 18.48 -8.09 0.03
CA ASN A 37 19.30 -7.91 -1.16
C ASN A 37 20.10 -6.60 -1.07
N LYS A 38 19.47 -5.49 -0.69
CA LYS A 38 20.14 -4.19 -0.50
C LYS A 38 21.27 -4.26 0.52
N LEU A 39 21.02 -4.88 1.67
CA LEU A 39 22.03 -5.04 2.72
C LEU A 39 23.21 -5.93 2.27
N LYS A 40 22.94 -6.96 1.46
CA LYS A 40 23.99 -7.83 0.91
C LYS A 40 24.80 -7.15 -0.18
N GLU A 41 24.16 -6.33 -1.01
CA GLU A 41 24.82 -5.56 -2.07
C GLU A 41 25.84 -4.58 -1.47
N GLN A 42 25.49 -3.92 -0.36
CA GLN A 42 26.41 -3.05 0.38
C GLN A 42 27.63 -3.77 0.97
N GLN A 43 27.57 -5.09 1.14
CA GLN A 43 28.63 -5.89 1.77
C GLN A 43 29.50 -6.65 0.76
N LYS A 44 29.16 -6.64 -0.53
CA LYS A 44 29.95 -7.34 -1.55
C LYS A 44 30.97 -6.37 -2.15
N PRO A 45 32.28 -6.73 -2.19
CA PRO A 45 33.23 -6.00 -3.01
C PRO A 45 32.83 -6.13 -4.48
N GLU A 46 32.82 -5.00 -5.19
CA GLU A 46 32.50 -4.76 -6.61
C GLU A 46 33.06 -5.87 -7.53
N ASN A 47 32.36 -6.99 -7.66
CA ASN A 47 32.66 -8.01 -8.66
C ASN A 47 31.36 -8.72 -9.02
N ASN A 48 30.94 -8.53 -10.27
CA ASN A 48 29.78 -9.11 -10.95
C ASN A 48 28.48 -8.30 -10.89
N GLN A 49 28.52 -7.13 -11.56
CA GLN A 49 27.34 -6.46 -12.11
C GLN A 49 26.99 -7.08 -13.48
N LYS A 50 26.42 -8.28 -13.48
CA LYS A 50 25.68 -8.83 -14.63
C LYS A 50 24.47 -9.53 -14.03
N ASP A 51 23.27 -9.28 -14.55
CA ASP A 51 21.96 -9.90 -14.19
C ASP A 51 20.91 -9.01 -13.50
N GLN A 52 21.00 -7.68 -13.57
CA GLN A 52 19.88 -6.78 -13.23
C GLN A 52 19.18 -6.14 -14.45
N GLN A 53 19.27 -6.75 -15.64
CA GLN A 53 18.60 -6.25 -16.86
C GLN A 53 17.42 -7.13 -17.28
N ASN A 54 16.42 -7.34 -16.41
CA ASN A 54 15.10 -7.78 -16.90
C ASN A 54 13.93 -7.43 -15.97
N HIS A 55 13.90 -6.18 -15.49
CA HIS A 55 12.65 -5.57 -15.04
C HIS A 55 12.31 -4.42 -15.99
N LYS A 56 11.73 -4.77 -17.15
CA LYS A 56 10.98 -3.79 -17.94
C LYS A 56 9.83 -3.30 -17.06
N PRO A 57 9.76 -2.00 -16.70
CA PRO A 57 8.53 -1.46 -16.15
C PRO A 57 7.46 -1.64 -17.24
N ARG A 58 6.35 -2.30 -16.89
CA ARG A 58 5.17 -2.36 -17.74
C ARG A 58 4.75 -0.91 -17.97
N GLU A 59 5.02 -0.43 -19.18
CA GLU A 59 4.67 0.91 -19.62
C GLU A 59 3.18 1.20 -19.36
N GLY A 60 2.90 2.32 -18.69
CA GLY A 60 1.56 2.92 -18.68
C GLY A 60 0.68 2.75 -17.44
N ILE A 61 1.21 2.68 -16.22
CA ILE A 61 0.39 3.04 -15.05
C ILE A 61 1.19 4.01 -14.18
N GLN A 62 0.90 5.29 -14.37
CA GLN A 62 1.24 6.37 -13.46
C GLN A 62 0.68 6.01 -12.08
N THR A 63 1.48 5.35 -11.22
CA THR A 63 1.13 5.03 -9.83
C THR A 63 1.19 6.28 -8.94
N PHE A 64 0.75 7.43 -9.47
CA PHE A 64 0.46 8.58 -8.65
C PHE A 64 -0.81 8.25 -7.86
N PRO A 65 -0.80 8.38 -6.52
CA PRO A 65 -2.01 8.13 -5.75
C PRO A 65 -3.12 9.05 -6.26
N ILE A 66 -4.14 8.47 -6.88
CA ILE A 66 -5.30 9.17 -7.44
C ILE A 66 -5.99 10.04 -6.38
N PHE A 67 -5.83 9.68 -5.10
CA PHE A 67 -6.29 10.47 -3.96
C PHE A 67 -5.69 11.89 -3.88
N LEU A 68 -4.49 12.14 -4.42
CA LEU A 68 -3.90 13.48 -4.44
C LEU A 68 -4.44 14.37 -5.57
N ALA A 69 -5.17 13.81 -6.55
CA ALA A 69 -5.65 14.56 -7.71
C ALA A 69 -7.03 15.21 -7.51
N ILE A 70 -7.78 14.81 -6.47
CA ILE A 70 -9.09 15.39 -6.15
C ILE A 70 -8.90 16.44 -5.06
N SER A 71 -8.37 17.60 -5.43
CA SER A 71 -8.57 18.81 -4.61
C SER A 71 -10.04 19.20 -4.69
N PRO A 72 -10.77 19.36 -3.57
CA PRO A 72 -12.09 19.96 -3.63
C PRO A 72 -11.91 21.43 -4.06
N ALA A 73 -12.18 21.72 -5.33
CA ALA A 73 -12.35 23.09 -5.77
C ALA A 73 -13.62 23.64 -5.11
N ASN A 74 -13.45 24.77 -4.43
CA ASN A 74 -14.45 25.53 -3.69
C ASN A 74 -15.85 25.47 -4.31
N ALA A 75 -16.78 24.84 -3.60
CA ALA A 75 -18.21 24.91 -3.90
C ALA A 75 -18.74 26.25 -3.36
N GLU A 76 -18.58 27.31 -4.14
CA GLU A 76 -19.32 28.55 -3.96
C GLU A 76 -20.25 28.76 -5.16
N ASN A 77 -21.51 29.08 -4.86
CA ASN A 77 -22.61 29.43 -5.76
C ASN A 77 -23.36 28.30 -6.51
N CYS A 78 -24.20 27.57 -5.76
CA CYS A 78 -25.44 27.04 -6.31
C CYS A 78 -26.55 28.08 -6.08
N GLY A 79 -26.95 28.74 -7.17
CA GLY A 79 -27.91 29.84 -7.18
C GLY A 79 -29.29 29.49 -6.61
N PHE A 80 -29.79 30.48 -5.87
CA PHE A 80 -31.17 30.78 -5.51
C PHE A 80 -32.14 30.54 -6.68
N LEU A 81 -33.00 29.53 -6.58
CA LEU A 81 -34.24 29.44 -7.36
C LEU A 81 -35.41 29.71 -6.41
N THR A 82 -35.93 30.91 -6.54
CA THR A 82 -37.16 31.41 -5.91
C THR A 82 -38.35 30.65 -6.50
N VAL A 83 -39.12 29.97 -5.66
CA VAL A 83 -40.43 29.43 -6.02
C VAL A 83 -41.43 30.58 -5.93
N SER A 84 -42.14 30.86 -7.03
CA SER A 84 -43.37 31.67 -7.06
C SER A 84 -44.58 30.76 -7.06
#